data_AF-A0A3D5K0H7-F1
#
_entry.id   AF-A0A3D5K0H7-F1
#
_cell.length_a   1.000
_cell.length_b   1.000
_cell.length_c   1.000
_cell.angle_alpha   90.00
_cell.angle_beta   90.00
_cell.angle_gamma   90.00
#
_symmetry.space_group_name_H-M   'P 1'
#
loop_
_entity.id
_entity.type
_entity.pdbx_description
1 polymer ?
#
loop_
_entity_poly.entity_id
_entity_poly.type
_entity_poly.pdbx_seq_one_letter_code
_entity_poly.pdbx_strand_id
1 'polypeptide(L)'
;DGFIAYLNGNRVASANAPSTTRWNSGATALHDDQLAVVAQSFDISLYRENLAKGKNVLAIHGLNYEKNSSDMLIVAELVYAYGEGDGTALPVCEPPVERTPESILLSGRLVGHQPDSKA
;
A
#
# COMPACT_ATOMS: atom_id res chain seq x y z
N ASP A 1 5.34 -7.62 5.62
CA ASP A 1 4.22 -8.52 5.26
C ASP A 1 3.42 -7.97 4.07
N GLY A 2 2.19 -8.43 3.84
CA GLY A 2 1.45 -8.26 2.59
C GLY A 2 0.70 -6.93 2.44
N PHE A 3 0.14 -6.72 1.24
CA PHE A 3 -0.71 -5.57 0.97
C PHE A 3 -1.75 -5.83 -0.13
N ILE A 4 -2.76 -4.97 -0.19
CA ILE A 4 -3.59 -4.76 -1.38
C ILE A 4 -3.60 -3.28 -1.73
N ALA A 5 -3.31 -2.96 -2.99
CA ALA A 5 -3.36 -1.61 -3.52
C ALA A 5 -4.64 -1.39 -4.32
N TYR A 6 -5.24 -0.22 -4.13
CA TYR A 6 -6.42 0.24 -4.83
C TYR A 6 -6.16 1.59 -5.49
N LEU A 7 -6.54 1.73 -6.75
CA LEU A 7 -6.54 3.01 -7.47
C LEU A 7 -7.99 3.43 -7.70
N ASN A 8 -8.36 4.58 -7.15
CA ASN A 8 -9.74 5.10 -7.19
C ASN A 8 -10.78 4.05 -6.79
N GLY A 9 -10.48 3.27 -5.75
CA GLY A 9 -11.35 2.21 -5.22
C GLY A 9 -11.26 0.86 -5.94
N ASN A 10 -10.55 0.76 -7.06
CA ASN A 10 -10.37 -0.50 -7.80
C ASN A 10 -9.08 -1.20 -7.38
N ARG A 11 -9.13 -2.49 -7.09
CA ARG A 11 -7.93 -3.28 -6.77
C ARG A 11 -7.01 -3.37 -7.99
N VAL A 12 -5.75 -2.98 -7.82
CA VAL A 12 -4.76 -2.94 -8.91
C VAL A 12 -3.54 -3.82 -8.67
N ALA A 13 -3.14 -4.04 -7.42
CA ALA A 13 -2.00 -4.91 -7.09
C ALA A 13 -2.17 -5.53 -5.70
N SER A 14 -1.40 -6.58 -5.44
CA SER A 14 -1.30 -7.21 -4.12
C SER A 14 -0.06 -8.09 -4.02
N ALA A 15 0.48 -8.21 -2.81
CA ALA A 15 1.44 -9.25 -2.44
C ALA A 15 1.02 -9.87 -1.11
N ASN A 16 1.16 -11.21 -1.00
CA ASN A 16 0.83 -11.99 0.20
C ASN A 16 -0.59 -11.72 0.75
N ALA A 17 -1.55 -11.36 -0.11
CA ALA A 17 -2.94 -11.14 0.30
C ALA A 17 -3.76 -12.44 0.17
N PRO A 18 -4.63 -12.76 1.14
CA PRO A 18 -5.51 -13.92 1.02
C PRO A 18 -6.55 -13.70 -0.08
N SER A 19 -6.96 -14.79 -0.73
CA SER A 19 -7.92 -14.76 -1.85
C SER A 19 -9.26 -14.13 -1.47
N THR A 20 -9.72 -14.35 -0.23
CA THR A 20 -10.87 -13.65 0.36
C THR A 20 -10.39 -12.75 1.47
N THR A 21 -10.34 -11.44 1.20
CA THR A 21 -9.84 -10.44 2.15
C THR A 21 -11.00 -9.80 2.93
N ARG A 22 -10.82 -9.66 4.24
CA ARG A 22 -11.63 -8.85 5.15
C ARG A 22 -10.76 -7.74 5.73
N TRP A 23 -11.39 -6.74 6.35
CA TRP A 23 -10.66 -5.61 6.95
C TRP A 23 -9.56 -6.05 7.94
N ASN A 24 -9.77 -7.17 8.65
CA ASN A 24 -8.84 -7.74 9.64
C ASN A 24 -8.09 -9.00 9.15
N SER A 25 -8.03 -9.22 7.83
CA SER A 25 -7.24 -10.32 7.28
C SER A 25 -5.75 -10.12 7.53
N GLY A 26 -5.04 -11.23 7.78
CA GLY A 26 -3.59 -11.27 7.78
C GLY A 26 -3.02 -11.58 6.40
N ALA A 27 -1.71 -11.40 6.24
CA ALA A 27 -0.98 -11.83 5.05
C ALA A 27 -0.87 -13.36 5.02
N THR A 28 -0.70 -13.93 3.84
CA THR A 28 -0.54 -15.39 3.65
C THR A 28 0.89 -15.86 3.87
N ALA A 29 1.85 -14.94 3.92
CA ALA A 29 3.27 -15.23 4.14
C ALA A 29 3.96 -14.03 4.80
N LEU A 30 5.02 -14.33 5.54
CA LEU A 30 5.97 -13.36 6.09
C LEU A 30 6.70 -12.63 4.95
N HIS A 31 7.06 -11.38 5.19
CA HIS A 31 8.04 -10.65 4.35
C HIS A 31 9.16 -10.11 5.24
N ASP A 32 10.33 -10.74 5.12
CA ASP A 32 11.49 -10.49 5.99
C ASP A 32 11.97 -9.03 5.96
N ASP A 33 12.46 -8.53 7.10
CA ASP A 33 12.92 -7.14 7.28
C ASP A 33 13.97 -6.72 6.25
N GLN A 34 14.88 -7.63 5.89
CA GLN A 34 15.91 -7.38 4.88
C GLN A 34 15.32 -7.10 3.49
N LEU A 35 14.14 -7.68 3.20
CA LEU A 35 13.41 -7.44 1.96
C LEU A 35 12.50 -6.20 2.08
N ALA A 36 12.13 -5.78 3.29
CA ALA A 36 11.26 -4.63 3.51
C ALA A 36 11.94 -3.29 3.18
N VAL A 37 13.27 -3.21 3.24
CA VAL A 37 14.05 -2.01 2.87
C VAL A 37 14.32 -1.89 1.37
N VAL A 38 13.98 -2.92 0.59
CA VAL A 38 14.16 -2.93 -0.87
C VAL A 38 12.84 -2.53 -1.52
N ALA A 39 12.85 -1.42 -2.29
CA ALA A 39 11.67 -0.99 -3.04
C ALA A 39 11.28 -2.04 -4.10
N GLN A 40 9.97 -2.34 -4.17
CA GLN A 40 9.43 -3.29 -5.14
C GLN A 40 8.43 -2.61 -6.05
N SER A 41 8.55 -2.87 -7.36
CA SER A 41 7.66 -2.34 -8.38
C SER A 41 6.60 -3.36 -8.76
N PHE A 42 5.35 -2.91 -8.87
CA PHE A 42 4.22 -3.70 -9.36
C PHE A 42 3.66 -3.03 -10.61
N ASP A 43 3.71 -3.72 -11.75
CA ASP A 43 3.13 -3.20 -12.98
C ASP A 43 1.60 -3.24 -12.90
N ILE A 44 1.00 -2.06 -12.98
CA ILE A 44 -0.45 -1.85 -12.97
C ILE A 44 -0.94 -1.17 -14.26
N SER A 45 -0.15 -1.21 -15.34
CA SER A 45 -0.47 -0.56 -16.62
C SER A 45 -1.80 -1.02 -17.21
N LEU A 46 -2.22 -2.26 -16.91
CA LEU A 46 -3.53 -2.80 -17.30
C LEU A 46 -4.71 -2.02 -16.67
N TYR A 47 -4.48 -1.30 -15.58
CA TYR A 47 -5.49 -0.52 -14.86
C TYR A 47 -5.43 0.97 -15.20
N ARG A 48 -4.74 1.38 -16.27
CA ARG A 48 -4.60 2.79 -16.69
C ARG A 48 -5.95 3.51 -16.87
N GLU A 49 -6.99 2.78 -17.28
CA GLU A 49 -8.34 3.32 -17.45
C GLU A 49 -9.03 3.68 -16.12
N ASN A 50 -8.49 3.23 -14.98
CA ASN A 50 -8.97 3.63 -13.66
C ASN A 50 -8.46 5.02 -13.25
N LEU A 51 -7.51 5.60 -13.99
CA LEU A 51 -7.03 6.96 -13.74
C LEU A 51 -8.08 7.98 -14.20
N ALA A 52 -8.38 8.93 -13.31
CA ALA A 52 -9.18 10.09 -13.62
C ALA A 52 -8.28 11.26 -14.04
N LYS A 53 -8.81 12.14 -14.91
CA LYS A 53 -8.19 13.45 -15.13
C LYS A 53 -8.21 14.23 -13.81
N GLY A 54 -7.04 14.70 -13.36
CA GLY A 54 -6.89 15.43 -12.10
C GLY A 54 -6.54 14.52 -10.93
N LYS A 55 -7.23 14.68 -9.80
CA LYS A 55 -6.89 13.98 -8.55
C LYS A 55 -7.24 12.49 -8.63
N ASN A 56 -6.32 11.67 -8.15
CA ASN A 56 -6.47 10.22 -8.02
C ASN A 56 -6.16 9.81 -6.58
N VAL A 57 -6.76 8.73 -6.11
CA VAL A 57 -6.53 8.18 -4.77
C VAL A 57 -5.88 6.82 -4.90
N LEU A 58 -4.68 6.68 -4.35
CA LEU A 58 -4.03 5.41 -4.10
C LEU A 58 -4.30 5.03 -2.64
N ALA A 59 -4.98 3.91 -2.41
CA ALA A 59 -5.21 3.36 -1.08
C ALA A 59 -4.46 2.03 -0.91
N ILE A 60 -3.80 1.86 0.22
CA ILE A 60 -3.07 0.64 0.57
C ILE A 60 -3.70 0.00 1.80
N HIS A 61 -4.14 -1.25 1.68
CA HIS A 61 -4.54 -2.09 2.80
C HIS A 61 -3.34 -2.95 3.21
N GLY A 62 -2.69 -2.59 4.31
CA GLY A 62 -1.58 -3.37 4.87
C GLY A 62 -2.07 -4.62 5.61
N LEU A 63 -1.34 -5.72 5.48
CA LEU A 63 -1.68 -7.03 6.04
C LEU A 63 -0.47 -7.55 6.83
N ASN A 64 -0.60 -7.69 8.15
CA ASN A 64 0.40 -8.39 8.97
C ASN A 64 0.26 -9.91 8.81
N TYR A 65 1.37 -10.65 8.76
CA TYR A 65 1.35 -12.11 8.60
C TYR A 65 0.78 -12.80 9.86
N GLU A 66 1.41 -12.57 11.01
CA GLU A 66 0.93 -13.04 12.30
C GLU A 66 0.44 -11.90 13.18
N LYS A 67 -0.49 -12.21 14.10
CA LYS A 67 -1.00 -11.22 15.08
C LYS A 67 0.11 -10.66 15.97
N ASN A 68 1.18 -11.42 16.17
CA ASN A 68 2.33 -11.05 16.99
C ASN A 68 3.49 -10.49 16.16
N SER A 69 3.30 -10.30 14.83
CA SER A 69 4.28 -9.60 13.99
C SER A 69 4.50 -8.19 14.54
N SER A 70 5.76 -7.84 14.78
CA SER A 70 6.16 -6.66 15.54
C SER A 70 6.03 -5.36 14.76
N ASP A 71 6.16 -5.42 13.44
CA ASP A 71 6.41 -4.28 12.59
C ASP A 71 5.95 -4.49 11.15
N MET A 72 5.71 -3.36 10.49
CA MET A 72 5.38 -3.29 9.08
C MET A 72 5.87 -1.95 8.52
N LEU A 73 6.59 -2.00 7.40
CA LEU A 73 6.97 -0.81 6.64
C LEU A 73 6.17 -0.77 5.33
N ILE A 74 5.55 0.37 5.05
CA ILE A 74 4.93 0.66 3.75
C ILE A 74 5.34 2.06 3.33
N VAL A 75 5.95 2.15 2.16
CA VAL A 75 6.07 3.38 1.37
C VAL A 75 5.54 3.04 0.00
N ALA A 76 4.50 3.75 -0.43
CA ALA A 76 3.84 3.49 -1.70
C ALA A 76 3.94 4.74 -2.58
N GLU A 77 4.32 4.51 -3.83
CA GLU A 77 4.41 5.54 -4.86
C GLU A 77 3.74 4.99 -6.12
N LEU A 78 2.90 5.81 -6.74
CA LEU A 78 2.46 5.57 -8.11
C LEU A 78 3.51 6.17 -9.03
N VAL A 79 3.94 5.48 -10.07
CA VAL A 79 4.87 6.04 -11.06
C VAL A 79 4.24 5.85 -12.44
N TYR A 80 4.38 6.85 -13.31
CA TYR A 80 4.03 6.72 -14.72
C TYR A 80 5.21 7.18 -15.58
N ALA A 81 5.34 6.58 -16.75
CA ALA A 81 6.29 7.01 -17.78
C ALA A 81 5.50 7.33 -19.05
N TYR A 82 5.73 8.51 -19.63
CA TYR A 82 5.29 8.78 -20.99
C TYR A 82 6.39 8.34 -21.95
N GLY A 83 6.01 7.61 -23.01
CA GLY A 83 6.93 7.14 -24.03
C GLY A 83 7.56 8.31 -24.80
N GLU A 84 8.89 8.26 -24.88
CA GLU A 84 9.84 9.08 -25.64
C GLU A 84 9.94 10.58 -25.31
N GLY A 85 10.89 10.90 -24.42
CA GLY A 85 11.44 12.24 -24.25
C GLY A 85 11.80 12.57 -22.79
N ASP A 86 12.94 12.05 -22.31
CA ASP A 86 13.75 12.65 -21.22
C ASP A 86 13.06 13.04 -19.89
N GLY A 87 11.99 12.34 -19.48
CA GLY A 87 11.38 12.64 -18.19
C GLY A 87 10.39 11.59 -17.73
N THR A 88 10.80 10.75 -16.78
CA THR A 88 9.85 10.15 -15.84
C THR A 88 9.16 11.29 -15.11
N ALA A 89 7.95 11.65 -15.53
CA ALA A 89 7.13 12.53 -14.74
C ALA A 89 6.55 11.68 -13.61
N LEU A 90 7.13 11.83 -12.42
CA LEU A 90 6.60 11.23 -11.21
C LEU A 90 5.27 11.92 -10.90
N PRO A 91 4.16 11.20 -10.67
CA PRO A 91 2.95 11.85 -10.20
C PRO A 91 3.27 12.50 -8.86
N VAL A 92 3.03 13.81 -8.78
CA VAL A 92 3.13 14.53 -7.53
C VAL A 92 2.00 14.03 -6.64
N CYS A 93 2.34 13.15 -5.70
CA CYS A 93 1.49 12.95 -4.53
C CYS A 93 1.47 14.29 -3.80
N GLU A 94 0.29 14.88 -3.56
CA GLU A 94 0.19 16.06 -2.71
C GLU A 94 -0.47 15.71 -1.36
N PRO A 95 0.16 16.08 -0.24
CA PRO A 95 1.51 16.61 -0.18
C PRO A 95 2.52 15.54 -0.66
N PRO A 96 3.71 15.96 -1.16
CA PRO A 96 4.78 15.01 -1.48
C PRO A 96 5.00 14.10 -0.29
N VAL A 97 5.71 12.99 -0.47
CA VAL A 97 6.27 12.26 0.68
C VAL A 97 7.24 13.15 1.51
N GLU A 98 7.34 14.45 1.21
CA GLU A 98 7.72 15.47 2.18
C GLU A 98 6.77 15.47 3.38
N ARG A 99 7.41 15.19 4.51
CA ARG A 99 6.92 15.31 5.87
C ARG A 99 6.37 16.72 6.12
N THR A 100 5.15 17.02 5.69
CA THR A 100 4.46 18.25 6.08
C THR A 100 3.70 18.01 7.38
N PRO A 101 3.46 19.03 8.22
CA PRO A 101 2.62 18.92 9.42
C PRO A 101 1.18 18.45 9.15
N GLU A 102 0.77 18.43 7.89
CA GLU A 102 -0.55 18.03 7.38
C GLU A 102 -0.55 16.60 6.80
N SER A 103 0.63 15.99 6.65
CA SER A 103 0.75 14.60 6.21
C SER A 103 0.21 13.65 7.28
N ILE A 104 -0.82 12.88 6.93
CA ILE A 104 -1.32 11.81 7.79
C ILE A 104 -0.34 10.64 7.69
N LEU A 105 0.57 10.55 8.65
CA LEU A 105 1.28 9.30 8.90
C LEU A 105 0.26 8.23 9.31
N LEU A 106 0.17 7.15 8.53
CA LEU A 106 -0.43 5.90 8.99
C LEU A 106 0.58 5.13 9.88
N SER A 107 1.21 5.82 10.84
CA SER A 107 1.94 5.20 11.94
C SER A 107 0.99 4.96 13.11
N GLY A 108 0.08 4.01 12.92
CA GLY A 108 -0.81 3.55 13.97
C GLY A 108 -0.23 2.31 14.64
N ARG A 109 0.21 2.43 15.90
CA ARG A 109 0.11 1.28 16.81
C ARG A 109 -1.38 1.14 17.12
N LEU A 110 -2.00 0.02 16.73
CA LEU A 110 -3.35 -0.33 17.17
C LEU A 110 -3.35 -0.48 18.70
N VAL A 111 -3.62 0.61 19.42
CA VAL A 111 -3.89 0.57 20.85
C VAL A 111 -5.37 0.27 21.02
N GLY A 112 -5.69 -0.90 21.57
CA GLY A 112 -7.01 -1.15 22.15
C GLY A 112 -7.90 -2.21 21.50
N HIS A 113 -7.40 -3.13 20.66
CA HIS A 113 -8.19 -4.32 20.36
C HIS A 113 -7.90 -5.44 21.37
N GLN A 114 -8.63 -5.40 22.48
CA GLN A 114 -8.78 -6.57 23.34
C GLN A 114 -9.41 -7.67 22.47
N PRO A 115 -8.78 -8.85 22.31
CA PRO A 115 -9.36 -9.91 21.51
C PRO A 115 -10.73 -10.24 22.08
N ASP A 116 -11.76 -10.20 21.23
CA ASP A 116 -13.03 -10.84 21.55
C ASP A 116 -12.74 -12.31 21.87
N SER A 117 -12.71 -12.62 23.16
CA SER A 117 -12.81 -13.97 23.66
C SER A 117 -14.19 -14.49 23.26
N LYS A 118 -14.29 -15.36 22.26
CA LYS A 118 -15.48 -16.19 22.11
C LYS A 118 -15.13 -17.62 21.67
N ALA A 119 -15.53 -18.51 22.59
CA ALA A 119 -16.12 -19.84 22.46
C ALA A 119 -15.47 -20.84 21.49
#